data_AF-A0A134B5M0-F1
#
_entry.id   AF-A0A134B5M0-F1
#
_cell.length_a   1.000
_cell.length_b   1.000
_cell.length_c   1.000
_cell.angle_alpha   90.00
_cell.angle_beta   90.00
_cell.angle_gamma   90.00
#
_symmetry.space_group_name_H-M   'P 1'
#
loop_
_entity.id
_entity.type
_entity.pdbx_description
1 polymer ?
#
loop_
_entity_poly.entity_id
_entity_poly.type
_entity_poly.pdbx_seq_one_letter_code
_entity_poly.pdbx_strand_id
1 'polypeptide(L)'
;ITIDGKNSVITTNEECKPAEWNSKQGITTDKKTNLRLQSFRELVEKTYQELLLKDRVVSAELLKNRLQGIATYSSTLLGLGRVELQMVKEGVGKSKAEGTYTNLCYANRMLCEFIKDLESKDIEIQSVTEELFEEYRFFLKKKGLKGSTINNYLCWLSRLMFRAVSQRIIRYNPFEHAEYEKVEKAIRFLSKSDVKNLMAMKMCDSD
;
A
#
# COMPACT_ATOMS: atom_id res chain seq x y z
N ILE A 1 -4.55 3.04 -24.31
CA ILE A 1 -4.56 4.28 -23.52
C ILE A 1 -3.11 4.71 -23.33
N THR A 2 -2.75 5.96 -23.64
CA THR A 2 -1.38 6.47 -23.46
C THR A 2 -1.45 7.78 -22.68
N ILE A 3 -0.74 7.87 -21.55
CA ILE A 3 -0.65 9.06 -20.69
C ILE A 3 0.82 9.22 -20.29
N ASP A 4 1.38 10.42 -20.43
CA ASP A 4 2.78 10.76 -20.08
C ASP A 4 3.83 9.77 -20.65
N GLY A 5 3.65 9.35 -21.90
CA GLY A 5 4.56 8.42 -22.58
C GLY A 5 4.47 6.96 -22.12
N LYS A 6 3.60 6.63 -21.16
CA LYS A 6 3.32 5.25 -20.73
C LYS A 6 2.01 4.75 -21.31
N ASN A 7 2.03 3.54 -21.84
CA ASN A 7 0.87 2.90 -22.46
C ASN A 7 0.25 1.82 -21.54
N SER A 8 -1.07 1.66 -21.65
CA SER A 8 -1.82 0.52 -21.10
C SER A 8 -2.91 0.08 -22.08
N VAL A 9 -3.10 -1.23 -22.19
CA VAL A 9 -4.01 -1.88 -23.16
C VAL A 9 -5.29 -2.32 -22.46
N ILE A 10 -6.43 -2.00 -23.08
CA ILE A 10 -7.79 -2.35 -22.63
C ILE A 10 -8.56 -2.94 -23.82
N THR A 11 -9.36 -3.97 -23.55
CA THR A 11 -10.22 -4.61 -24.55
C THR A 11 -11.62 -4.00 -24.49
N THR A 12 -12.20 -3.67 -25.64
CA THR A 12 -13.56 -3.09 -25.76
C THR A 12 -14.66 -4.14 -25.89
N ASN A 13 -14.30 -5.42 -26.02
CA ASN A 13 -15.19 -6.55 -26.30
C ASN A 13 -16.00 -6.41 -27.61
N GLU A 14 -15.53 -5.59 -28.55
CA GLU A 14 -16.09 -5.48 -29.89
C GLU A 14 -15.20 -6.21 -30.89
N GLU A 15 -15.80 -6.94 -31.82
CA GLU A 15 -15.11 -7.76 -32.82
C GLU A 15 -15.52 -7.34 -34.24
N CYS A 16 -14.57 -7.36 -35.18
CA CYS A 16 -14.83 -7.13 -36.60
C CYS A 16 -13.84 -7.94 -37.45
N LYS A 17 -14.13 -8.12 -38.74
CA LYS A 17 -13.18 -8.79 -39.63
C LYS A 17 -11.97 -7.89 -39.91
N PRO A 18 -10.77 -8.45 -40.10
CA PRO A 18 -9.58 -7.64 -40.41
C PRO A 18 -9.74 -6.72 -41.63
N ALA A 19 -10.47 -7.17 -42.66
CA ALA A 19 -10.74 -6.39 -43.87
C ALA A 19 -11.69 -5.19 -43.63
N GLU A 20 -12.46 -5.22 -42.56
CA GLU A 20 -13.45 -4.18 -42.21
C GLU A 20 -12.85 -3.11 -41.28
N TRP A 21 -11.66 -3.36 -40.71
CA TRP A 21 -10.99 -2.45 -39.78
C TRP A 21 -10.09 -1.44 -40.49
N ASN A 22 -10.34 -0.16 -40.26
CA ASN A 22 -9.45 0.92 -40.68
C ASN A 22 -8.50 1.30 -39.53
N SER A 23 -7.24 0.87 -39.60
CA SER A 23 -6.23 1.14 -38.56
C SER A 23 -5.88 2.62 -38.38
N LYS A 24 -5.99 3.45 -39.42
CA LYS A 24 -5.70 4.89 -39.34
C LYS A 24 -6.80 5.67 -38.63
N GLN A 25 -8.06 5.30 -38.87
CA GLN A 25 -9.23 5.98 -38.30
C GLN A 25 -9.75 5.32 -37.02
N GLY A 26 -9.38 4.05 -36.79
CA GLY A 26 -9.87 3.25 -35.67
C GLY A 26 -11.37 3.01 -35.73
N ILE A 27 -11.90 2.75 -36.93
CA ILE A 27 -13.32 2.49 -37.18
C ILE A 27 -13.49 1.20 -38.01
N THR A 28 -14.68 0.62 -37.92
CA THR A 28 -15.13 -0.53 -38.72
C THR A 28 -16.08 -0.07 -39.84
N THR A 29 -16.46 -0.96 -40.76
CA THR A 29 -17.57 -0.70 -41.71
C THR A 29 -18.94 -0.75 -41.05
N ASP A 30 -19.08 -1.43 -39.90
CA ASP A 30 -20.33 -1.48 -39.14
C ASP A 30 -20.56 -0.20 -38.32
N LYS A 31 -21.68 0.47 -38.59
CA LYS A 31 -22.10 1.68 -37.90
C LYS A 31 -22.39 1.43 -36.42
N LYS A 32 -22.93 0.26 -36.06
CA LYS A 32 -23.32 -0.03 -34.67
C LYS A 32 -22.08 -0.24 -33.79
N THR A 33 -21.11 -1.01 -34.23
CA THR A 33 -19.81 -1.14 -33.54
C THR A 33 -19.11 0.21 -33.46
N ASN A 34 -19.13 1.03 -34.51
CA ASN A 34 -18.55 2.38 -34.45
C ASN A 34 -19.18 3.27 -33.38
N LEU A 35 -20.52 3.26 -33.24
CA LEU A 35 -21.20 3.99 -32.18
C LEU A 35 -20.77 3.53 -30.79
N ARG A 36 -20.65 2.21 -30.57
CA ARG A 36 -20.18 1.68 -29.28
C ARG A 36 -18.72 2.03 -28.98
N LEU A 37 -17.85 1.97 -29.99
CA LEU A 37 -16.46 2.41 -29.87
C LEU A 37 -16.38 3.91 -29.54
N GLN A 38 -17.25 4.73 -30.13
CA GLN A 38 -17.34 6.15 -29.82
C GLN A 38 -17.82 6.38 -28.38
N SER A 39 -18.90 5.73 -27.94
CA SER A 39 -19.37 5.82 -26.55
C SER A 39 -18.30 5.36 -25.55
N PHE A 40 -17.51 4.34 -25.90
CA PHE A 40 -16.39 3.91 -25.07
C PHE A 40 -15.29 4.98 -24.99
N ARG A 41 -14.94 5.64 -26.10
CA ARG A 41 -13.99 6.78 -26.08
C ARG A 41 -14.49 7.93 -25.21
N GLU A 42 -15.77 8.27 -25.30
CA GLU A 42 -16.40 9.29 -24.46
C GLU A 42 -16.36 8.91 -22.97
N LEU A 43 -16.58 7.64 -22.64
CA LEU A 43 -16.45 7.12 -21.28
C LEU A 43 -15.00 7.21 -20.75
N VAL A 44 -14.02 6.87 -21.60
CA VAL A 44 -12.59 7.00 -21.27
C VAL A 44 -12.24 8.45 -20.96
N GLU A 45 -12.64 9.39 -21.83
CA GLU A 45 -12.38 10.82 -21.66
C GLU A 45 -13.04 11.36 -20.38
N LYS A 46 -14.31 11.01 -20.15
CA LYS A 46 -15.04 11.41 -18.93
C LYS A 46 -14.36 10.89 -17.66
N THR A 47 -13.97 9.60 -17.65
CA THR A 47 -13.31 8.99 -16.49
C THR A 47 -11.94 9.62 -16.24
N TYR A 48 -11.22 9.98 -17.31
CA TYR A 48 -9.95 10.71 -17.21
C TYR A 48 -10.14 12.09 -16.58
N GLN A 49 -11.13 12.87 -17.03
CA GLN A 49 -11.45 14.17 -16.46
C GLN A 49 -11.85 14.06 -14.98
N GLU A 50 -12.68 13.07 -14.62
CA GLU A 50 -13.06 12.82 -13.22
C GLU A 50 -11.85 12.48 -12.33
N LEU A 51 -10.91 11.67 -12.84
CA LEU A 51 -9.67 11.33 -12.13
C LEU A 51 -8.76 12.54 -11.98
N LEU A 52 -8.63 13.38 -13.00
CA LEU A 52 -7.84 14.61 -12.91
C LEU A 52 -8.39 15.57 -11.84
N LEU A 53 -9.71 15.74 -11.79
CA LEU A 53 -10.35 16.64 -10.83
C LEU A 53 -10.22 16.15 -9.38
N LYS A 54 -10.31 14.84 -9.16
CA LYS A 54 -10.28 14.24 -7.80
C LYS A 54 -8.87 13.97 -7.32
N ASP A 55 -8.10 13.24 -8.12
CA ASP A 55 -6.87 12.58 -7.69
C ASP A 55 -5.62 13.37 -8.12
N ARG A 56 -5.78 14.51 -8.83
CA ARG A 56 -4.75 15.44 -9.37
C ARG A 56 -3.66 14.82 -10.26
N VAL A 57 -3.53 13.49 -10.24
CA VAL A 57 -2.51 12.68 -10.89
C VAL A 57 -3.22 11.48 -11.50
N VAL A 58 -3.03 11.28 -12.80
CA VAL A 58 -3.64 10.17 -13.54
C VAL A 58 -2.57 9.38 -14.26
N SER A 59 -2.61 8.05 -14.14
CA SER A 59 -1.78 7.16 -14.93
C SER A 59 -2.63 6.30 -15.87
N ALA A 60 -2.04 5.83 -16.97
CA ALA A 60 -2.73 4.95 -17.92
C ALA A 60 -3.27 3.67 -17.25
N GLU A 61 -2.59 3.16 -16.22
CA GLU A 61 -3.02 1.97 -15.48
C GLU A 61 -4.19 2.27 -14.53
N LEU A 62 -4.17 3.41 -13.84
CA LEU A 62 -5.26 3.85 -12.98
C LEU A 62 -6.56 4.04 -13.77
N LEU A 63 -6.47 4.71 -14.92
CA LEU A 63 -7.60 4.93 -15.81
C LEU A 63 -8.16 3.59 -16.32
N LYS A 64 -7.29 2.67 -16.74
CA LYS A 64 -7.68 1.31 -17.16
C LYS A 64 -8.41 0.55 -16.04
N ASN A 65 -7.82 0.50 -14.84
CA ASN A 65 -8.40 -0.25 -13.72
C ASN A 65 -9.81 0.27 -13.37
N ARG A 66 -9.97 1.59 -13.41
CA ARG A 66 -11.26 2.23 -13.18
C ARG A 66 -12.30 1.89 -14.25
N LEU A 67 -11.90 1.89 -15.53
CA LEU A 67 -12.77 1.50 -16.65
C LEU A 67 -13.19 0.02 -16.60
N GLN A 68 -12.30 -0.86 -16.10
CA GLN A 68 -12.59 -2.29 -15.99
C GLN A 68 -13.34 -2.66 -14.70
N GLY A 69 -13.62 -1.68 -13.82
CA GLY A 69 -14.21 -1.93 -12.51
C GLY A 69 -13.33 -2.80 -11.61
N ILE A 70 -12.03 -2.93 -11.94
CA ILE A 70 -11.06 -3.63 -11.10
C ILE A 70 -10.88 -2.76 -9.85
N ALA A 71 -11.02 -3.38 -8.68
CA ALA A 71 -10.94 -2.70 -7.40
C ALA A 71 -9.77 -1.72 -7.38
N THR A 72 -10.09 -0.43 -7.40
CA THR A 72 -9.13 0.64 -7.24
C THR A 72 -8.43 0.43 -5.91
N TYR A 73 -7.11 0.40 -5.92
CA TYR A 73 -6.31 0.34 -4.69
C TYR A 73 -6.85 1.37 -3.69
N SER A 74 -6.88 0.99 -2.41
CA SER A 74 -7.36 1.90 -1.37
C SER A 74 -6.59 3.21 -1.43
N SER A 75 -7.28 4.33 -1.64
CA SER A 75 -6.68 5.65 -1.69
C SER A 75 -6.37 6.24 -0.32
N THR A 76 -6.83 5.60 0.76
CA THR A 76 -6.59 6.02 2.15
C THR A 76 -5.60 5.13 2.88
N LEU A 77 -4.89 5.71 3.85
CA LEU A 77 -3.83 5.07 4.62
C LEU A 77 -4.32 3.86 5.41
N LEU A 78 -5.40 4.01 6.20
CA LEU A 78 -5.94 2.89 6.98
C LEU A 78 -6.57 1.83 6.07
N GLY A 79 -7.13 2.23 4.92
CA GLY A 79 -7.64 1.29 3.94
C GLY A 79 -6.53 0.46 3.28
N LEU A 80 -5.38 1.07 2.97
CA LEU A 80 -4.21 0.34 2.47
C LEU A 80 -3.66 -0.62 3.54
N GLY A 81 -3.64 -0.20 4.80
CA GLY A 81 -3.30 -1.06 5.94
C GLY A 81 -4.19 -2.30 6.05
N ARG A 82 -5.52 -2.15 5.86
CA ARG A 82 -6.46 -3.29 5.85
C ARG A 82 -6.20 -4.26 4.70
N VAL A 83 -5.96 -3.74 3.49
CA VAL A 83 -5.66 -4.57 2.31
C VAL A 83 -4.36 -5.36 2.52
N GLU A 84 -3.30 -4.70 2.98
CA GLU A 84 -2.02 -5.38 3.23
C GLU A 84 -2.14 -6.44 4.33
N LEU A 85 -2.87 -6.16 5.42
CA LEU A 85 -3.12 -7.16 6.47
C LEU A 85 -3.88 -8.38 5.96
N GLN A 86 -4.90 -8.18 5.12
CA GLN A 86 -5.65 -9.28 4.52
C GLN A 86 -4.75 -10.16 3.64
N MET A 87 -3.88 -9.55 2.82
CA MET A 87 -2.89 -10.29 2.03
C MET A 87 -1.90 -11.08 2.90
N VAL A 88 -1.43 -10.51 4.03
CA VAL A 88 -0.55 -11.24 4.95
C VAL A 88 -1.31 -12.42 5.58
N LYS A 89 -2.57 -12.22 5.98
CA LYS A 89 -3.42 -13.27 6.56
C LYS A 89 -3.61 -14.45 5.62
N GLU A 90 -3.85 -14.20 4.34
CA GLU A 90 -4.00 -15.25 3.30
C GLU A 90 -2.71 -16.04 3.06
N GLY A 91 -1.56 -15.44 3.36
CA GLY A 91 -0.24 -16.08 3.28
C GLY A 91 0.15 -16.88 4.52
N VAL A 92 -0.60 -16.77 5.62
CA VAL A 92 -0.34 -17.53 6.87
C VAL A 92 -0.41 -19.03 6.60
N GLY A 93 0.56 -19.78 7.12
CA GLY A 93 0.65 -21.23 6.92
C GLY A 93 1.16 -21.65 5.53
N LYS A 94 1.42 -20.68 4.64
CA LYS A 94 2.07 -20.89 3.33
C LYS A 94 3.44 -20.22 3.30
N SER A 95 3.46 -18.89 3.30
CA SER A 95 4.65 -18.07 3.15
C SER A 95 4.85 -17.05 4.28
N LYS A 96 3.91 -16.99 5.23
CA LYS A 96 3.93 -16.10 6.40
C LYS A 96 3.72 -16.90 7.68
N ALA A 97 4.40 -16.47 8.74
CA ALA A 97 4.20 -17.00 10.08
C ALA A 97 3.05 -16.25 10.78
N GLU A 98 2.31 -16.95 11.65
CA GLU A 98 1.22 -16.38 12.43
C GLU A 98 1.70 -15.18 13.26
N GLY A 99 2.82 -15.32 13.96
CA GLY A 99 3.38 -14.23 14.78
C GLY A 99 3.71 -12.97 13.97
N THR A 100 4.06 -13.10 12.68
CA THR A 100 4.23 -11.94 11.81
C THR A 100 2.90 -11.23 11.58
N TYR A 101 1.82 -11.96 11.28
CA TYR A 101 0.49 -11.38 11.11
C TYR A 101 0.02 -10.69 12.40
N THR A 102 0.18 -11.34 13.56
CA THR A 102 -0.18 -10.76 14.87
C THR A 102 0.56 -9.45 15.13
N ASN A 103 1.87 -9.40 14.88
CA ASN A 103 2.68 -8.18 15.06
C ASN A 103 2.21 -7.03 14.15
N LEU A 104 1.88 -7.34 12.88
CA LEU A 104 1.37 -6.33 11.95
C LEU A 104 -0.04 -5.83 12.35
N CYS A 105 -0.88 -6.70 12.91
CA CYS A 105 -2.18 -6.28 13.46
C CYS A 105 -1.99 -5.26 14.60
N TYR A 106 -1.02 -5.47 15.50
CA TYR A 106 -0.70 -4.49 16.54
C TYR A 106 -0.16 -3.18 15.97
N ALA A 107 0.75 -3.25 15.00
CA ALA A 107 1.28 -2.06 14.33
C ALA A 107 0.16 -1.25 13.64
N ASN A 108 -0.74 -1.92 12.92
CA ASN A 108 -1.86 -1.27 12.26
C ASN A 108 -2.88 -0.69 13.26
N ARG A 109 -3.13 -1.38 14.37
CA ARG A 109 -3.95 -0.82 15.46
C ARG A 109 -3.34 0.46 16.01
N MET A 110 -2.03 0.50 16.18
CA MET A 110 -1.34 1.71 16.64
C MET A 110 -1.43 2.86 15.66
N LEU A 111 -1.37 2.57 14.36
CA LEU A 111 -1.63 3.56 13.33
C LEU A 111 -3.07 4.09 13.40
N CYS A 112 -4.08 3.21 13.56
CA CYS A 112 -5.47 3.63 13.75
C CYS A 112 -5.66 4.54 14.99
N GLU A 113 -4.95 4.26 16.08
CA GLU A 113 -5.01 5.10 17.29
C GLU A 113 -4.37 6.47 17.07
N PHE A 114 -3.27 6.55 16.32
CA PHE A 114 -2.66 7.82 15.94
C PHE A 114 -3.59 8.66 15.04
N ILE A 115 -4.21 8.07 14.03
CA ILE A 115 -5.16 8.79 13.16
C ILE A 115 -6.34 9.36 13.95
N LYS A 116 -6.80 8.63 14.98
CA LYS A 116 -7.83 9.13 15.90
C LYS A 116 -7.34 10.29 16.78
N ASP A 117 -6.07 10.27 17.20
CA ASP A 117 -5.45 11.36 17.99
C ASP A 117 -5.34 12.66 17.16
N LEU A 118 -5.20 12.54 15.84
CA LEU A 118 -5.27 13.66 14.90
C LEU A 118 -6.71 14.16 14.63
N GLU A 119 -7.72 13.62 15.34
CA GLU A 119 -9.15 13.89 15.10
C GLU A 119 -9.58 13.66 13.64
N SER A 120 -8.84 12.82 12.90
CA SER A 120 -9.10 12.52 11.50
C SER A 120 -9.81 11.18 11.34
N LYS A 121 -10.64 11.08 10.29
CA LYS A 121 -11.33 9.82 9.94
C LYS A 121 -10.37 8.82 9.27
N ASP A 122 -9.55 9.32 8.35
CA ASP A 122 -8.50 8.60 7.61
C ASP A 122 -7.67 9.65 6.85
N ILE A 123 -6.48 9.28 6.37
CA ILE A 123 -5.61 10.17 5.58
C ILE A 123 -5.56 9.66 4.15
N GLU A 124 -5.73 10.55 3.18
CA GLU A 124 -5.50 10.22 1.78
C GLU A 124 -4.00 9.99 1.54
N ILE A 125 -3.65 8.90 0.87
CA ILE A 125 -2.24 8.53 0.67
C ILE A 125 -1.49 9.64 -0.09
N GLN A 126 -2.17 10.35 -0.98
CA GLN A 126 -1.59 11.45 -1.75
C GLN A 126 -1.24 12.67 -0.88
N SER A 127 -1.90 12.84 0.27
CA SER A 127 -1.60 13.93 1.20
C SER A 127 -0.59 13.55 2.26
N VAL A 128 -0.05 12.32 2.24
CA VAL A 128 0.97 11.89 3.20
C VAL A 128 2.30 12.60 2.88
N THR A 129 2.78 13.39 3.82
CA THR A 129 4.07 14.09 3.79
C THR A 129 5.06 13.44 4.74
N GLU A 130 6.35 13.79 4.62
CA GLU A 130 7.40 13.35 5.56
C GLU A 130 7.09 13.73 7.01
N GLU A 131 6.44 14.88 7.23
CA GLU A 131 6.03 15.36 8.56
C GLU A 131 5.16 14.35 9.31
N LEU A 132 4.28 13.62 8.62
CA LEU A 132 3.42 12.60 9.23
C LEU A 132 4.25 11.49 9.91
N PHE A 133 5.43 11.17 9.37
CA PHE A 133 6.33 10.19 9.96
C PHE A 133 6.85 10.66 11.32
N GLU A 134 7.27 11.92 11.40
CA GLU A 134 7.79 12.52 12.62
C GLU A 134 6.68 12.78 13.65
N GLU A 135 5.48 13.18 13.21
CA GLU A 135 4.31 13.28 14.07
C GLU A 135 3.94 11.92 14.68
N TYR A 136 3.93 10.87 13.85
CA TYR A 136 3.65 9.53 14.33
C TYR A 136 4.73 9.04 15.30
N ARG A 137 6.01 9.30 14.99
CA ARG A 137 7.14 9.02 15.87
C ARG A 137 6.98 9.72 17.23
N PHE A 138 6.61 11.00 17.23
CA PHE A 138 6.36 11.77 18.45
C PHE A 138 5.20 11.20 19.26
N PHE A 139 4.09 10.84 18.61
CA PHE A 139 2.96 10.16 19.24
C PHE A 139 3.39 8.85 19.93
N LEU A 140 4.21 8.04 19.27
CA LEU A 140 4.70 6.78 19.82
C LEU A 140 5.66 7.00 21.01
N LYS A 141 6.48 8.06 20.98
CA LYS A 141 7.32 8.47 22.13
C LYS A 141 6.48 8.92 23.32
N LYS A 142 5.43 9.71 23.08
CA LYS A 142 4.49 10.16 24.12
C LYS A 142 3.81 9.00 24.85
N LYS A 143 3.63 7.85 24.16
CA LYS A 143 3.16 6.60 24.75
C LYS A 143 4.20 5.82 25.57
N GLY A 144 5.44 6.31 25.67
CA GLY A 144 6.50 5.67 26.47
C GLY A 144 7.01 4.35 25.88
N LEU A 145 6.84 4.13 24.57
CA LEU A 145 7.29 2.90 23.92
C LEU A 145 8.81 2.85 23.79
N LYS A 146 9.37 1.63 23.84
CA LYS A 146 10.80 1.41 23.59
C LYS A 146 11.14 1.70 22.13
N GLY A 147 12.34 2.22 21.86
CA GLY A 147 12.77 2.59 20.50
C GLY A 147 12.67 1.45 19.47
N SER A 148 12.91 0.20 19.87
CA SER A 148 12.71 -0.95 18.99
C SER A 148 11.24 -1.14 18.57
N THR A 149 10.30 -0.94 19.50
CA THR A 149 8.87 -1.01 19.23
C THR A 149 8.42 0.17 18.35
N ILE A 150 8.94 1.37 18.62
CA ILE A 150 8.70 2.55 17.79
C ILE A 150 9.14 2.27 16.35
N ASN A 151 10.36 1.77 16.16
CA ASN A 151 10.88 1.44 14.83
C ASN A 151 10.05 0.37 14.12
N ASN A 152 9.51 -0.63 14.82
CA ASN A 152 8.62 -1.62 14.22
C ASN A 152 7.34 -0.99 13.68
N TYR A 153 6.76 -0.02 14.40
CA TYR A 153 5.54 0.68 13.98
C TYR A 153 5.80 1.69 12.87
N LEU A 154 6.91 2.42 12.92
CA LEU A 154 7.38 3.28 11.83
C LEU A 154 7.66 2.47 10.56
N CYS A 155 8.27 1.30 10.70
CA CYS A 155 8.55 0.41 9.57
C CYS A 155 7.25 -0.10 8.92
N TRP A 156 6.20 -0.33 9.71
CA TRP A 156 4.87 -0.64 9.17
C TRP A 156 4.34 0.51 8.32
N LEU A 157 4.41 1.75 8.81
CA LEU A 157 4.00 2.94 8.06
C LEU A 157 4.81 3.10 6.76
N SER A 158 6.13 2.95 6.80
CA SER A 158 6.98 2.98 5.59
C SER A 158 6.65 1.87 4.60
N ARG A 159 6.30 0.67 5.08
CA ARG A 159 5.85 -0.42 4.21
C ARG A 159 4.58 -0.06 3.45
N LEU A 160 3.62 0.61 4.10
CA LEU A 160 2.41 1.08 3.42
C LEU A 160 2.74 2.08 2.31
N MET A 161 3.65 3.03 2.53
CA MET A 161 4.05 3.95 1.47
C MET A 161 4.80 3.26 0.32
N PHE A 162 5.65 2.28 0.62
CA PHE A 162 6.29 1.47 -0.41
C PHE A 162 5.26 0.70 -1.26
N ARG A 163 4.20 0.18 -0.62
CA ARG A 163 3.08 -0.45 -1.34
C ARG A 163 2.33 0.54 -2.21
N ALA A 164 2.07 1.75 -1.71
CA ALA A 164 1.42 2.80 -2.48
C ALA A 164 2.21 3.19 -3.73
N VAL A 165 3.55 3.29 -3.63
CA VAL A 165 4.44 3.50 -4.78
C VAL A 165 4.35 2.33 -5.76
N SER A 166 4.45 1.09 -5.26
CA SER A 166 4.38 -0.13 -6.08
C SER A 166 3.06 -0.23 -6.85
N GLN A 167 1.97 0.23 -6.24
CA GLN A 167 0.62 0.29 -6.82
C GLN A 167 0.36 1.55 -7.65
N ARG A 168 1.38 2.43 -7.79
CA ARG A 168 1.32 3.69 -8.53
C ARG A 168 0.24 4.66 -8.03
N ILE A 169 -0.09 4.60 -6.74
CA ILE A 169 -0.99 5.56 -6.07
C ILE A 169 -0.24 6.88 -5.85
N ILE A 170 1.05 6.79 -5.51
CA ILE A 170 1.98 7.92 -5.39
C ILE A 170 3.23 7.67 -6.22
N ARG A 171 3.90 8.76 -6.63
CA ARG A 171 5.07 8.69 -7.51
C ARG A 171 6.37 8.38 -6.78
N TYR A 172 6.54 8.94 -5.59
CA TYR A 172 7.72 8.80 -4.74
C TYR A 172 7.30 8.45 -3.32
N ASN A 173 8.19 7.83 -2.56
CA ASN A 173 7.93 7.49 -1.17
C ASN A 173 8.24 8.72 -0.30
N PRO A 174 7.28 9.30 0.44
CA PRO A 174 7.52 10.47 1.29
C PRO A 174 8.47 10.17 2.46
N PHE A 175 8.77 8.90 2.75
CA PHE A 175 9.62 8.47 3.86
C PHE A 175 10.96 7.90 3.42
N GLU A 176 11.41 8.18 2.19
CA GLU A 176 12.67 7.63 1.65
C GLU A 176 13.91 8.02 2.47
N HIS A 177 13.89 9.21 3.09
CA HIS A 177 14.99 9.73 3.90
C HIS A 177 14.68 9.78 5.40
N ALA A 178 13.54 9.23 5.82
CA ALA A 178 13.12 9.27 7.22
C ALA A 178 14.07 8.47 8.13
N GLU A 179 14.45 9.05 9.26
CA GLU A 179 15.36 8.43 10.22
C GLU A 179 14.63 7.69 11.35
N TYR A 180 15.11 6.49 11.65
CA TYR A 180 14.58 5.66 12.73
C TYR A 180 15.25 5.98 14.08
N GLU A 181 14.67 5.49 15.18
CA GLU A 181 15.31 5.59 16.50
C GLU A 181 16.62 4.81 16.53
N LYS A 182 17.65 5.43 17.12
CA LYS A 182 18.88 4.74 17.48
C LYS A 182 18.58 3.80 18.65
N VAL A 183 18.72 2.50 18.43
CA VAL A 183 18.52 1.47 19.46
C VAL A 183 19.87 0.87 19.80
N GLU A 184 20.43 1.26 20.95
CA GLU A 184 21.63 0.63 21.48
C GLU A 184 21.32 -0.81 21.90
N LYS A 185 21.91 -1.77 21.20
CA LYS A 185 21.82 -3.18 21.57
C LYS A 185 23.06 -3.54 22.38
N ALA A 186 22.95 -3.51 23.70
CA ALA A 186 23.93 -4.13 24.57
C ALA A 186 23.76 -5.66 24.50
N ILE A 187 24.44 -6.30 23.54
CA ILE A 187 24.48 -7.75 23.46
C ILE A 187 25.30 -8.25 24.65
N ARG A 188 24.63 -8.87 25.61
CA ARG A 188 25.29 -9.59 26.71
C ARG A 188 25.53 -11.02 26.25
N PHE A 189 26.75 -11.50 26.39
CA PHE A 189 27.11 -12.89 26.13
C PHE A 189 27.14 -13.67 27.45
N LEU A 190 26.76 -14.94 27.40
CA LEU A 190 26.98 -15.84 28.52
C LEU A 190 28.43 -16.32 28.49
N SER A 191 29.14 -16.16 29.60
CA SER A 191 30.47 -16.73 29.76
C SER A 191 30.40 -18.25 29.98
N LYS A 192 31.53 -18.96 29.85
CA LYS A 192 31.59 -20.41 30.12
C LYS A 192 31.11 -20.76 31.53
N SER A 193 31.41 -19.91 32.52
CA SER A 193 30.93 -20.08 33.89
C SER A 193 29.42 -19.88 34.00
N ASP A 194 28.85 -18.89 33.32
CA ASP A 194 27.40 -18.64 33.33
C ASP A 194 26.64 -19.82 32.73
N VAL A 195 27.14 -20.38 31.63
CA VAL A 195 26.58 -21.57 31.00
C VAL A 195 26.66 -22.78 31.94
N LYS A 196 27.80 -22.99 32.62
CA LYS A 196 27.95 -24.09 33.58
C LYS A 196 26.98 -23.95 34.76
N ASN A 197 26.79 -22.73 35.25
CA ASN A 197 25.85 -22.43 36.33
C ASN A 197 24.40 -22.64 35.89
N LEU A 198 24.04 -22.21 34.67
CA LEU A 198 22.71 -22.42 34.10
C LEU A 198 22.40 -23.92 33.95
N MET A 199 23.36 -24.73 33.49
CA MET A 199 23.17 -26.19 33.36
C MET A 199 23.00 -26.90 34.71
N ALA A 200 23.59 -26.38 35.78
CA ALA A 200 23.49 -26.96 37.13
C ALA A 200 22.21 -26.52 37.88
N MET A 201 21.50 -25.51 37.36
CA MET A 201 20.30 -24.98 38.00
C MET A 201 19.12 -25.93 37.79
N LYS A 202 18.53 -26.44 38.88
CA LYS A 202 17.25 -27.16 38.83
C LYS A 202 16.11 -26.15 38.79
N MET A 203 15.39 -26.10 37.67
CA MET A 203 14.12 -25.39 37.58
C MET A 203 13.09 -26.22 38.34
N CYS A 204 12.48 -25.65 39.40
CA CYS A 204 11.25 -26.23 39.92
C CYS A 204 10.13 -25.86 38.95
N ASP A 205 9.66 -26.81 38.17
CA ASP A 205 8.37 -26.68 37.51
C ASP A 205 7.32 -26.77 38.63
N SER A 206 6.67 -25.64 38.92
CA SER A 206 5.48 -25.63 39.77
C SER A 206 4.34 -26.22 38.94
N ASP A 207 3.90 -27.43 39.31
CA ASP A 207 2.70 -28.08 38.79
C ASP A 207 1.42 -27.24 39.01
#